data_AF-A0A843DYA4-F1
#
_entry.id   AF-A0A843DYA4-F1
#
_cell.length_a   1.000
_cell.length_b   1.000
_cell.length_c   1.000
_cell.angle_alpha   90.00
_cell.angle_beta   90.00
_cell.angle_gamma   90.00
#
_symmetry.space_group_name_H-M   'P 1'
#
loop_
_entity.id
_entity.type
_entity.pdbx_description
1 polymer ?
#
loop_
_entity_poly.entity_id
_entity_poly.type
_entity_poly.pdbx_seq_one_letter_code
_entity_poly.pdbx_strand_id
1 'polypeptide(L)'
;EEVFPTNKADYDNRTDIVWMFDSFVLFPNVKGEGKEKFVMPPVSFPELNPSNGCKDVVSCSPAPTTDRLMRESNGLKDDARFASVLVAFNDCPVTE
;
A
#
# COMPACT_ATOMS: atom_id res chain seq x y z
N GLU A 1 12.29 4.79 -16.11
CA GLU A 1 12.63 3.50 -16.75
C GLU A 1 12.40 2.41 -15.71
N GLU A 2 11.78 1.28 -16.07
CA GLU A 2 11.60 0.16 -15.14
C GLU A 2 12.95 -0.53 -14.88
N VAL A 3 13.12 -1.04 -13.65
CA VAL A 3 14.32 -1.78 -13.27
C VAL A 3 14.03 -3.28 -13.29
N PHE A 4 14.79 -3.98 -14.10
CA PHE A 4 14.76 -5.43 -14.28
C PHE A 4 16.06 -6.05 -13.74
N PRO A 5 16.07 -7.37 -13.45
CA PRO A 5 17.30 -8.06 -13.05
C PRO A 5 18.47 -7.87 -14.03
N THR A 6 18.17 -7.69 -15.32
CA THR A 6 19.16 -7.51 -16.39
C THR A 6 19.81 -6.12 -16.44
N ASN A 7 19.16 -5.07 -15.94
CA ASN A 7 19.72 -3.71 -15.88
C ASN A 7 19.99 -3.22 -14.46
N LYS A 8 19.75 -4.07 -13.43
CA LYS A 8 19.95 -3.74 -12.01
C LYS A 8 21.36 -3.22 -11.70
N ALA A 9 22.40 -3.79 -12.33
CA ALA A 9 23.80 -3.41 -12.10
C ALA A 9 24.10 -1.94 -12.48
N ASP A 10 23.31 -1.34 -13.38
CA ASP A 10 23.47 0.06 -13.79
C ASP A 10 23.12 1.05 -12.65
N TYR A 11 22.50 0.55 -11.58
CA TYR A 11 22.00 1.33 -10.46
C TYR A 11 22.81 1.18 -9.17
N ASP A 12 23.80 0.28 -9.10
CA ASP A 12 24.54 -0.06 -7.87
C ASP A 12 25.31 1.10 -7.22
N ASN A 13 25.70 2.13 -8.00
CA ASN A 13 26.50 3.27 -7.52
C ASN A 13 25.73 4.59 -7.43
N ARG A 14 24.41 4.55 -7.59
CA ARG A 14 23.55 5.72 -7.52
C ARG A 14 23.26 6.06 -6.06
N THR A 15 23.64 7.27 -5.63
CA THR A 15 23.44 7.75 -4.25
C THR A 15 22.05 8.31 -3.98
N ASP A 16 21.25 8.48 -5.03
CA ASP A 16 19.87 8.97 -4.97
C ASP A 16 18.85 7.83 -4.88
N ILE A 17 19.28 6.58 -4.71
CA ILE A 17 18.41 5.40 -4.56
C ILE A 17 18.28 5.08 -3.06
N VAL A 18 17.04 4.99 -2.58
CA VAL A 18 16.78 4.79 -1.14
C VAL A 18 16.71 3.32 -0.77
N TRP A 19 16.31 2.44 -1.70
CA TRP A 19 16.29 0.99 -1.49
C TRP A 19 16.43 0.19 -2.78
N MET A 20 17.18 -0.90 -2.69
CA MET A 20 17.40 -1.88 -3.76
C MET A 20 17.14 -3.28 -3.21
N PHE A 21 16.07 -3.92 -3.67
CA PHE A 21 15.77 -5.32 -3.39
C PHE A 21 16.05 -6.19 -4.64
N ASP A 22 15.99 -7.51 -4.51
CA ASP A 22 16.15 -8.41 -5.66
C ASP A 22 15.02 -8.32 -6.69
N SER A 23 13.87 -7.77 -6.29
CA SER A 23 12.67 -7.69 -7.12
C SER A 23 12.30 -6.28 -7.56
N PHE A 24 12.84 -5.21 -6.96
CA PHE A 24 12.58 -3.82 -7.38
C PHE A 24 13.58 -2.82 -6.80
N VAL A 25 13.61 -1.62 -7.41
CA VAL A 25 14.42 -0.46 -6.99
C VAL A 25 13.51 0.73 -6.74
N LEU A 26 13.74 1.46 -5.65
CA LEU A 26 12.94 2.62 -5.26
C LEU A 26 13.73 3.92 -5.43
N PHE A 27 13.22 4.80 -6.29
CA PHE A 27 13.79 6.12 -6.56
C PHE A 27 12.93 7.21 -5.89
N PRO A 28 13.40 7.88 -4.81
CA PRO A 28 12.65 8.94 -4.13
C PRO A 28 12.41 10.18 -5.01
N ASN A 29 13.28 10.41 -6.01
CA ASN A 29 13.28 11.62 -6.83
C ASN A 29 12.57 11.43 -8.18
N VAL A 30 12.22 10.19 -8.53
CA VAL A 30 11.48 9.89 -9.76
C VAL A 30 10.00 9.97 -9.44
N LYS A 31 9.31 10.92 -10.06
CA LYS A 31 7.84 10.97 -10.02
C LYS A 31 7.29 10.11 -11.14
N GLY A 32 6.58 9.05 -10.80
CA GLY A 32 5.81 8.29 -11.77
C GLY A 32 4.65 9.13 -12.33
N GLU A 33 4.33 8.93 -13.61
CA GLU A 33 3.10 9.44 -14.21
C GLU A 33 2.06 8.30 -14.23
N GLY A 34 0.92 8.47 -13.57
CA GLY A 34 -0.13 7.45 -13.52
C GLY A 34 -0.87 7.38 -12.19
N LYS A 35 -1.65 6.31 -12.00
CA LYS A 35 -2.30 5.99 -10.72
C LYS A 35 -1.57 4.82 -10.07
N GLU A 36 -1.23 4.94 -8.80
CA GLU A 36 -0.69 3.85 -8.00
C GLU A 36 -1.75 2.75 -7.83
N LYS A 37 -1.35 1.49 -8.06
CA LYS A 37 -2.21 0.32 -7.90
C LYS A 37 -1.49 -0.70 -7.03
N PHE A 38 -2.24 -1.30 -6.09
CA PHE A 38 -1.74 -2.33 -5.21
C PHE A 38 -2.49 -3.63 -5.50
N VAL A 39 -1.78 -4.76 -5.55
CA VAL A 39 -2.38 -6.09 -5.63
C VAL A 39 -2.39 -6.66 -4.22
N MET A 40 -3.58 -6.96 -3.72
CA MET A 40 -3.79 -7.43 -2.34
C MET A 40 -4.57 -8.75 -2.35
N PRO A 41 -4.32 -9.65 -1.38
CA PRO A 41 -5.14 -10.83 -1.23
C PRO A 41 -6.57 -10.43 -0.81
N PRO A 42 -7.60 -11.21 -1.21
CA PRO A 42 -8.93 -11.07 -0.64
C PRO A 42 -8.85 -11.45 0.84
N VAL A 43 -9.18 -10.50 1.71
CA VAL A 43 -9.21 -10.69 3.16
C VAL A 43 -10.55 -10.20 3.65
N SER A 44 -11.28 -11.09 4.32
CA SER A 44 -12.59 -10.79 4.88
C SER A 44 -12.50 -9.65 5.89
N PHE A 45 -13.28 -8.60 5.70
CA PHE A 45 -13.44 -7.50 6.65
C PHE A 45 -14.94 -7.42 7.00
N PRO A 46 -15.40 -8.11 8.06
CA PRO A 46 -16.82 -8.31 8.35
C PRO A 46 -17.66 -7.03 8.40
N GLU A 47 -17.03 -5.92 8.79
CA GLU A 47 -17.61 -4.60 8.87
C GLU A 47 -18.02 -4.03 7.51
N LEU A 48 -17.49 -4.56 6.40
CA LEU A 48 -17.87 -4.21 5.03
C LEU A 48 -18.42 -5.44 4.31
N ASN A 49 -19.70 -5.40 3.97
CA ASN A 49 -20.39 -6.55 3.40
C ASN A 49 -21.60 -6.11 2.55
N PRO A 50 -22.26 -7.04 1.83
CA PRO A 50 -23.34 -6.64 0.93
C PRO A 50 -24.51 -5.91 1.61
N SER A 51 -24.76 -6.16 2.91
CA SER A 51 -25.84 -5.48 3.64
C SER A 51 -25.59 -3.99 3.88
N ASN A 52 -24.33 -3.54 3.79
CA ASN A 52 -23.95 -2.13 3.83
C ASN A 52 -23.37 -1.63 2.49
N GLY A 53 -23.71 -2.34 1.41
CA GLY A 53 -23.40 -1.92 0.05
C GLY A 53 -21.96 -2.17 -0.39
N CYS A 54 -21.21 -3.03 0.29
CA CYS A 54 -19.81 -3.32 -0.05
C CYS A 54 -19.65 -4.76 -0.57
N LYS A 55 -18.83 -4.94 -1.61
CA LYS A 55 -18.43 -6.27 -2.12
C LYS A 55 -16.96 -6.28 -2.54
N ASP A 56 -16.44 -7.46 -2.84
CA ASP A 56 -15.06 -7.66 -3.32
C ASP A 56 -14.02 -7.00 -2.41
N VAL A 57 -14.22 -7.13 -1.10
CA VAL A 57 -13.41 -6.44 -0.10
C VAL A 57 -11.99 -7.04 -0.09
N VAL A 58 -11.01 -6.15 -0.19
CA VAL A 58 -9.60 -6.45 0.02
C VAL A 58 -9.08 -5.58 1.17
N SER A 59 -8.19 -6.14 1.98
CA SER A 59 -7.56 -5.38 3.04
C SER A 59 -6.13 -5.84 3.28
N CYS A 60 -5.30 -4.93 3.80
CA CYS A 60 -3.98 -5.28 4.30
C CYS A 60 -3.57 -4.37 5.47
N SER A 61 -2.81 -4.93 6.39
CA SER A 61 -2.09 -4.14 7.39
C SER A 61 -0.76 -3.65 6.78
N PRO A 62 -0.47 -2.34 6.83
CA PRO A 62 0.85 -1.84 6.46
C PRO A 62 1.92 -2.40 7.41
N ALA A 63 3.18 -2.41 6.97
CA ALA A 63 4.31 -2.77 7.84
C ALA A 63 4.36 -1.83 9.06
N PRO A 64 4.88 -2.28 10.23
CA PRO A 64 4.83 -1.50 11.48
C PRO A 64 5.41 -0.08 11.37
N THR A 65 6.48 0.09 10.59
CA THR A 65 7.09 1.40 10.34
C THR A 65 6.18 2.32 9.53
N THR A 66 5.53 1.79 8.48
CA THR A 66 4.56 2.52 7.67
C THR A 66 3.30 2.84 8.47
N ASP A 67 2.79 1.91 9.27
CA ASP A 67 1.67 2.14 10.20
C ASP A 67 1.95 3.33 11.12
N ARG A 68 3.11 3.35 11.78
CA ARG A 68 3.52 4.46 12.65
C ARG A 68 3.53 5.80 11.90
N LEU A 69 4.13 5.84 10.71
CA LEU A 69 4.17 7.06 9.88
C LEU A 69 2.76 7.53 9.49
N MET A 70 1.87 6.61 9.12
CA MET A 70 0.47 6.94 8.82
C MET A 70 -0.25 7.51 10.04
N ARG A 71 -0.10 6.87 11.21
CA ARG A 71 -0.70 7.36 12.47
C ARG A 71 -0.21 8.76 12.83
N GLU A 72 1.11 8.99 12.76
CA GLU A 72 1.72 10.30 13.02
C GLU A 72 1.22 11.38 12.06
N SER A 73 1.12 11.06 10.76
CA SER A 73 0.61 12.00 9.75
C SER A 73 -0.86 12.41 9.97
N ASN A 74 -1.63 11.59 10.68
CA ASN A 74 -3.02 11.85 11.06
C ASN A 74 -3.16 12.44 12.49
N GLY A 75 -2.06 12.82 13.14
CA GLY A 75 -2.07 13.41 14.48
C GLY A 75 -2.39 12.42 15.59
N LEU A 76 -2.31 11.11 15.34
CA LEU A 76 -2.50 10.09 16.36
C LEU A 76 -1.24 9.90 17.20
N LYS A 77 -1.41 9.69 18.50
CA LYS A 77 -0.31 9.40 19.42
C LYS A 77 0.24 8.00 19.17
N ASP A 78 1.50 7.79 19.51
CA ASP A 78 2.09 6.46 19.47
C ASP A 78 1.56 5.61 20.63
N ASP A 79 0.50 4.86 20.36
CA ASP A 79 -0.24 4.07 21.31
C ASP A 79 -0.65 2.75 20.64
N ALA A 80 -0.38 1.64 21.31
CA ALA A 80 -0.61 0.29 20.78
C ALA A 80 -2.10 -0.05 20.53
N ARG A 81 -3.03 0.79 21.00
CA ARG A 81 -4.45 0.66 20.71
C ARG A 81 -4.84 1.12 19.31
N PHE A 82 -3.98 1.89 18.65
CA PHE A 82 -4.20 2.35 17.30
C PHE A 82 -3.45 1.47 16.31
N ALA A 83 -4.14 1.05 15.26
CA ALA A 83 -3.55 0.37 14.12
C ALA A 83 -4.25 0.86 12.85
N SER A 84 -3.49 0.97 11.77
CA SER A 84 -3.98 1.32 10.45
C SER A 84 -4.29 0.05 9.67
N VAL A 85 -5.36 0.09 8.89
CA VAL A 85 -5.68 -0.92 7.89
C VAL A 85 -6.01 -0.21 6.59
N LEU A 86 -5.45 -0.67 5.48
CA LEU A 86 -5.87 -0.25 4.15
C LEU A 86 -7.00 -1.17 3.71
N VAL A 87 -8.12 -0.60 3.30
CA VAL A 87 -9.29 -1.35 2.84
C VAL A 87 -9.76 -0.77 1.52
N ALA A 88 -10.06 -1.64 0.56
CA ALA A 88 -10.72 -1.29 -0.68
C ALA A 88 -11.87 -2.26 -0.94
N PHE A 89 -12.91 -1.76 -1.58
CA PHE A 89 -14.12 -2.51 -1.89
C PHE A 89 -14.79 -1.92 -3.14
N ASN A 90 -15.64 -2.70 -3.77
CA ASN A 90 -16.54 -2.24 -4.81
C ASN A 90 -17.91 -1.91 -4.20
N ASP A 91 -18.56 -0.89 -4.74
CA ASP A 91 -19.96 -0.62 -4.42
C ASP A 91 -20.85 -1.77 -4.92
N CYS A 92 -21.79 -2.17 -4.09
CA CYS A 92 -22.86 -3.09 -4.42
C CYS A 92 -24.20 -2.43 -4.04
N PRO A 93 -25.06 -2.07 -5.02
CA PRO A 93 -26.37 -1.51 -4.70
C PRO A 93 -27.15 -2.49 -3.83
N VAL A 94 -27.68 -1.99 -2.70
CA VAL A 94 -28.65 -2.74 -1.91
C VAL A 94 -29.97 -2.64 -2.68
N THR A 95 -30.40 -3.72 -3.32
CA THR A 95 -31.75 -3.78 -3.88
C THR A 95 -32.73 -3.77 -2.72
N GLU A 96 -33.57 -2.73 -2.64
CA GLU A 96 -34.69 -2.65 -1.70
C GLU A 96 -35.66 -3.83 -1.83
#